data_AF-A7HF63-F1
#
_entry.id   AF-A7HF63-F1
#
_cell.length_a   1.000
_cell.length_b   1.000
_cell.length_c   1.000
_cell.angle_alpha   90.00
_cell.angle_beta   90.00
_cell.angle_gamma   90.00
#
_symmetry.space_group_name_H-M   'P 1'
#
loop_
_entity.id
_entity.type
_entity.pdbx_description
1 polymer ?
#
loop_
_entity_poly.entity_id
_entity_poly.type
_entity_poly.pdbx_seq_one_letter_code
_entity_poly.pdbx_strand_id
1 'polypeptide(L)'
;MTRARCYGPPQRTEAADMPDEAKLARTLATAILGIDTLWGGDVMSPSGTGRFIADSWFSDEPLPEAYTHRAAARLRETGGVAARSPDEDAVGAYLAAVDVPAAIDEAIAQGRELGGLRGAFLVGQGESLRVMWELAEELRGRGQEVPYERCVVAATGTPPAPSRPEPKRQLLAKLLGVPAEPARLLEAVDAWRGERLVPRKAIKLLADGFISQLEEGTRRHVVPHLPAALHAVPRANVEFLLVENAWFSGSMNYVGRARNRDGSPRYEATYEINAALEISVPELVNLVAHEVVPGHVTNFALAQALHVQGKLGFEATVLTMNTRGAALSEGLANHALLMAFGATEVSELQDPDLQIGSLLALLQDDAKNQASWLTWEERRPQDEVARVLRGEYLCSEERAGKLSGAWGRHPLNGRMYLPCYRAGTEKVGELRRRHRPEKVIPALYQVSGLVDVVTIDGVL
;
A
#
# COMPACT_ATOMS: atom_id res chain seq x y z
N MET A 1 -15.87 -45.58 -11.08
CA MET A 1 -16.94 -44.79 -11.71
C MET A 1 -17.98 -44.47 -10.66
N THR A 2 -17.87 -43.32 -10.01
CA THR A 2 -18.82 -42.88 -8.97
C THR A 2 -19.01 -41.39 -9.16
N ARG A 3 -20.24 -41.02 -9.54
CA ARG A 3 -20.60 -39.70 -10.07
C ARG A 3 -20.44 -38.60 -9.03
N ALA A 4 -19.78 -37.52 -9.45
CA ALA A 4 -19.72 -36.24 -8.77
C ALA A 4 -21.14 -35.66 -8.59
N ARG A 5 -21.43 -35.16 -7.39
CA ARG A 5 -22.59 -34.31 -7.13
C ARG A 5 -22.26 -32.91 -7.65
N CYS A 6 -22.85 -32.53 -8.77
CA CYS A 6 -22.89 -31.16 -9.24
C CYS A 6 -23.64 -30.29 -8.22
N TYR A 7 -23.02 -29.19 -7.82
CA TYR A 7 -23.65 -28.14 -7.02
C TYR A 7 -24.86 -27.57 -7.79
N GLY A 8 -26.04 -27.65 -7.19
CA GLY A 8 -27.24 -27.00 -7.70
C GLY A 8 -27.16 -25.47 -7.54
N PRO A 9 -28.01 -24.72 -8.24
CA PRO A 9 -28.04 -23.26 -8.14
C PRO A 9 -28.41 -22.83 -6.70
N PRO A 10 -27.92 -21.68 -6.23
CA PRO A 10 -28.18 -21.22 -4.86
C PRO A 10 -29.68 -21.03 -4.66
N GLN A 11 -30.20 -21.62 -3.58
CA GLN A 11 -31.54 -21.33 -3.08
C GLN A 11 -31.59 -19.85 -2.71
N ARG A 12 -32.51 -19.10 -3.34
CA ARG A 12 -32.87 -17.74 -2.92
C ARG A 12 -33.43 -17.81 -1.50
N THR A 13 -32.59 -17.51 -0.51
CA THR A 13 -33.04 -17.12 0.82
C THR A 13 -33.71 -15.75 0.72
N GLU A 14 -34.79 -15.59 1.48
CA GLU A 14 -35.65 -14.41 1.52
C GLU A 14 -34.86 -13.10 1.62
N ALA A 15 -35.19 -12.15 0.74
CA ALA A 15 -34.57 -10.83 0.67
C ALA A 15 -34.95 -10.02 1.91
N ALA A 16 -34.09 -10.04 2.93
CA ALA A 16 -33.88 -8.85 3.74
C ALA A 16 -33.34 -7.74 2.81
N ASP A 17 -33.73 -6.48 3.04
CA ASP A 17 -33.28 -5.29 2.30
C ASP A 17 -31.75 -5.24 2.25
N MET A 18 -31.16 -5.87 1.23
CA MET A 18 -29.76 -5.70 0.93
C MET A 18 -29.61 -4.30 0.32
N PRO A 19 -28.64 -3.49 0.77
CA PRO A 19 -28.40 -2.19 0.15
C PRO A 19 -28.19 -2.35 -1.35
N ASP A 20 -28.71 -1.41 -2.13
CA ASP A 20 -28.53 -1.36 -3.58
C ASP A 20 -27.02 -1.32 -3.88
N GLU A 21 -26.43 -2.47 -4.23
CA GLU A 21 -24.99 -2.62 -4.51
C GLU A 21 -24.53 -1.65 -5.60
N ALA A 22 -25.38 -1.33 -6.57
CA ALA A 22 -25.05 -0.37 -7.61
C ALA A 22 -25.03 1.07 -7.05
N LYS A 23 -25.94 1.40 -6.12
CA LYS A 23 -25.88 2.67 -5.38
C LYS A 23 -24.62 2.75 -4.53
N LEU A 24 -24.30 1.71 -3.77
CA LEU A 24 -23.10 1.64 -2.95
C LEU A 24 -21.83 1.81 -3.78
N ALA A 25 -21.70 1.08 -4.89
CA ALA A 25 -20.57 1.21 -5.81
C ALA A 25 -20.43 2.65 -6.34
N ARG A 26 -21.52 3.28 -6.77
CA ARG A 26 -21.50 4.69 -7.24
C ARG A 26 -21.10 5.67 -6.14
N THR A 27 -21.62 5.50 -4.92
CA THR A 27 -21.26 6.32 -3.77
C THR A 27 -19.77 6.19 -3.47
N LEU A 28 -19.25 4.97 -3.38
CA LEU A 28 -17.84 4.71 -3.08
C LEU A 28 -16.91 5.22 -4.18
N ALA A 29 -17.25 4.99 -5.45
CA ALA A 29 -16.53 5.53 -6.59
C ALA A 29 -16.43 7.06 -6.52
N THR A 30 -17.56 7.72 -6.22
CA THR A 30 -17.63 9.18 -6.11
C THR A 30 -16.82 9.69 -4.92
N ALA A 31 -16.88 9.03 -3.76
CA ALA A 31 -16.11 9.43 -2.59
C ALA A 31 -14.59 9.26 -2.81
N ILE A 32 -14.16 8.10 -3.31
CA ILE A 32 -12.74 7.76 -3.49
C ILE A 32 -12.13 8.57 -4.64
N LEU A 33 -12.71 8.53 -5.84
CA LEU A 33 -12.17 9.31 -6.97
C LEU A 33 -12.41 10.80 -6.82
N GLY A 34 -13.43 11.17 -6.04
CA GLY A 34 -13.71 12.54 -5.65
C GLY A 34 -12.56 13.16 -4.89
N ILE A 35 -12.09 12.46 -3.85
CA ILE A 35 -10.94 12.90 -3.06
C ILE A 35 -9.63 12.73 -3.84
N ASP A 36 -9.43 11.64 -4.58
CA ASP A 36 -8.24 11.42 -5.40
C ASP A 36 -8.02 12.58 -6.38
N THR A 37 -9.06 12.95 -7.14
CA THR A 37 -9.02 14.07 -8.09
C THR A 37 -8.77 15.41 -7.39
N LEU A 38 -9.34 15.64 -6.19
CA LEU A 38 -9.09 16.86 -5.43
C LEU A 38 -7.60 17.05 -5.12
N TRP A 39 -6.91 15.95 -4.83
CA TRP A 39 -5.48 15.90 -4.58
C TRP A 39 -4.64 15.79 -5.86
N GLY A 40 -5.26 15.84 -7.03
CA GLY A 40 -4.59 15.80 -8.34
C GLY A 40 -4.31 14.39 -8.86
N GLY A 41 -4.82 13.36 -8.19
CA GLY A 41 -4.67 11.97 -8.60
C GLY A 41 -5.44 11.63 -9.87
N ASP A 42 -4.82 10.77 -10.67
CA ASP A 42 -5.37 10.17 -11.88
C ASP A 42 -5.27 8.64 -11.78
N VAL A 43 -6.35 8.01 -11.31
CA VAL A 43 -6.46 6.54 -11.22
C VAL A 43 -6.23 5.82 -12.55
N MET A 44 -6.43 6.48 -13.69
CA MET A 44 -6.24 5.90 -15.02
C MET A 44 -4.86 6.16 -15.60
N SER A 45 -4.00 6.89 -14.88
CA SER A 45 -2.62 7.14 -15.27
C SER A 45 -1.90 5.81 -15.53
N PRO A 46 -1.12 5.73 -16.64
CA PRO A 46 -0.28 4.56 -16.91
C PRO A 46 0.95 4.48 -15.98
N SER A 47 1.27 5.56 -15.27
CA SER A 47 2.41 5.68 -14.37
C SER A 47 1.98 5.99 -12.94
N GLY A 48 2.74 5.48 -11.98
CA GLY A 48 2.55 5.77 -10.55
C GLY A 48 2.81 7.22 -10.20
N THR A 49 3.44 7.98 -11.11
CA THR A 49 3.62 9.43 -10.95
C THR A 49 2.31 10.22 -11.00
N GLY A 50 1.29 9.70 -11.68
CA GLY A 50 -0.04 10.30 -11.77
C GLY A 50 -1.06 9.72 -10.78
N ARG A 51 -0.79 8.56 -10.19
CA ARG A 51 -1.66 7.95 -9.16
C ARG A 51 -1.32 8.52 -7.79
N PHE A 52 -2.32 8.73 -6.94
CA PHE A 52 -2.09 9.42 -5.68
C PHE A 52 -2.81 8.83 -4.46
N ILE A 53 -4.14 8.79 -4.48
CA ILE A 53 -4.95 8.14 -3.44
C ILE A 53 -5.53 6.85 -4.00
N ALA A 54 -6.17 6.89 -5.16
CA ALA A 54 -6.72 5.71 -5.81
C ALA A 54 -5.63 5.01 -6.62
N ASP A 55 -5.29 3.79 -6.22
CA ASP A 55 -4.15 3.05 -6.77
C ASP A 55 -4.57 2.07 -7.87
N SER A 56 -5.87 1.76 -7.98
CA SER A 56 -6.39 0.86 -9.02
C SER A 56 -7.84 1.16 -9.39
N TRP A 57 -8.24 0.74 -10.60
CA TRP A 57 -9.62 0.70 -11.06
C TRP A 57 -9.79 -0.44 -12.07
N PHE A 58 -10.28 -1.60 -11.62
CA PHE A 58 -10.37 -2.80 -12.45
C PHE A 58 -11.77 -3.46 -12.50
N SER A 59 -12.81 -2.78 -12.00
CA SER A 59 -14.20 -3.27 -11.94
C SER A 59 -14.95 -3.31 -13.27
N ASP A 60 -14.40 -2.71 -14.33
CA ASP A 60 -15.11 -2.42 -15.60
C ASP A 60 -16.33 -1.49 -15.45
N GLU A 61 -16.63 -1.00 -14.23
CA GLU A 61 -17.69 -0.03 -13.99
C GLU A 61 -17.35 1.33 -14.64
N PRO A 62 -18.36 2.09 -15.09
CA PRO A 62 -18.16 3.44 -15.57
C PRO A 62 -17.51 4.32 -14.50
N LEU A 63 -16.54 5.13 -14.90
CA LEU A 63 -15.96 6.14 -14.02
C LEU A 63 -17.03 7.17 -13.63
N PRO A 64 -17.10 7.58 -12.35
CA PRO A 64 -18.09 8.53 -11.85
C PRO A 64 -17.84 9.94 -12.41
N GLU A 65 -18.85 10.80 -12.30
CA GLU A 65 -18.74 12.21 -12.68
C GLU A 65 -17.62 12.94 -11.93
N ALA A 66 -17.35 12.54 -10.68
CA ALA A 66 -16.20 12.98 -9.88
C ALA A 66 -14.85 12.85 -10.60
N TYR A 67 -14.74 11.92 -11.56
CA TYR A 67 -13.56 11.74 -12.38
C TYR A 67 -13.75 12.27 -13.82
N THR A 68 -14.91 12.04 -14.45
CA THR A 68 -15.13 12.34 -15.88
C THR A 68 -15.53 13.78 -16.18
N HIS A 69 -15.97 14.56 -15.18
CA HIS A 69 -16.40 15.94 -15.39
C HIS A 69 -15.25 16.83 -15.90
N ARG A 70 -15.56 17.84 -16.72
CA ARG A 70 -14.53 18.74 -17.29
C ARG A 70 -13.68 19.46 -16.23
N ALA A 71 -14.29 19.82 -15.11
CA ALA A 71 -13.57 20.46 -14.00
C ALA A 71 -12.65 19.47 -13.26
N ALA A 72 -13.03 18.19 -13.20
CA ALA A 72 -12.21 17.12 -12.65
C ALA A 72 -10.95 16.91 -13.51
N ALA A 73 -11.11 16.83 -14.83
CA ALA A 73 -9.99 16.72 -15.77
C ALA A 73 -9.02 17.91 -15.64
N ARG A 74 -9.55 19.14 -15.62
CA ARG A 74 -8.75 20.35 -15.42
C ARG A 74 -7.98 20.32 -14.09
N LEU A 75 -8.63 19.89 -13.00
CA LEU A 75 -8.00 19.85 -11.69
C LEU A 75 -6.83 18.86 -11.62
N ARG A 76 -6.97 17.69 -12.28
CA ARG A 76 -5.87 16.72 -12.41
C ARG A 76 -4.69 17.29 -13.20
N GLU A 77 -4.95 17.97 -14.32
CA GLU A 77 -3.91 18.64 -15.11
C GLU A 77 -3.13 19.69 -14.30
N THR A 78 -3.78 20.34 -13.34
CA THR A 78 -3.15 21.36 -12.48
C THR A 78 -2.50 20.78 -11.21
N GLY A 79 -2.62 19.48 -10.96
CA GLY A 79 -2.01 18.80 -9.80
C GLY A 79 -2.77 18.94 -8.49
N GLY A 80 -4.05 19.33 -8.53
CA GLY A 80 -4.91 19.42 -7.34
C GLY A 80 -4.47 20.42 -6.27
N VAL A 81 -4.98 20.23 -5.05
CA VAL A 81 -4.68 21.10 -3.89
C VAL A 81 -3.23 21.01 -3.39
N ALA A 82 -2.51 19.95 -3.76
CA ALA A 82 -1.11 19.73 -3.35
C ALA A 82 -0.09 20.23 -4.37
N ALA A 83 -0.54 20.82 -5.48
CA ALA A 83 0.36 21.44 -6.45
C ALA A 83 1.22 22.53 -5.79
N ARG A 84 2.44 22.74 -6.31
CA ARG A 84 3.35 23.80 -5.80
C ARG A 84 2.70 25.19 -5.85
N SER A 85 1.83 25.42 -6.83
CA SER A 85 0.99 26.61 -6.97
C SER A 85 -0.43 26.15 -7.35
N PRO A 86 -1.32 25.90 -6.37
CA PRO A 86 -2.67 25.41 -6.65
C PRO A 86 -3.48 26.39 -7.51
N ASP A 87 -4.20 25.86 -8.50
CA ASP A 87 -5.15 26.62 -9.33
C ASP A 87 -6.50 26.71 -8.59
N GLU A 88 -6.68 27.77 -7.78
CA GLU A 88 -7.88 27.96 -6.94
C GLU A 88 -9.18 28.02 -7.74
N ASP A 89 -9.15 28.50 -8.99
CA ASP A 89 -10.32 28.54 -9.86
C ASP A 89 -10.69 27.13 -10.33
N ALA A 90 -9.70 26.30 -10.67
CA ALA A 90 -9.93 24.88 -11.00
C ALA A 90 -10.47 24.11 -9.80
N VAL A 91 -9.90 24.32 -8.60
CA VAL A 91 -10.39 23.72 -7.35
C VAL A 91 -11.83 24.15 -7.07
N GLY A 92 -12.12 25.45 -7.17
CA GLY A 92 -13.47 26.00 -6.95
C GLY A 92 -14.50 25.44 -7.94
N ALA A 93 -14.15 25.38 -9.22
CA ALA A 93 -15.02 24.83 -10.26
C ALA A 93 -15.31 23.33 -10.06
N TYR A 94 -14.33 22.57 -9.59
CA TYR A 94 -14.51 21.16 -9.28
C TYR A 94 -15.44 20.95 -8.09
N LEU A 95 -15.20 21.67 -6.98
CA LEU A 95 -16.03 21.56 -5.78
C LEU A 95 -17.46 22.11 -5.96
N ALA A 96 -17.68 22.99 -6.93
CA ALA A 96 -19.02 23.41 -7.33
C ALA A 96 -19.76 22.34 -8.16
N ALA A 97 -19.02 21.43 -8.81
CA ALA A 97 -19.58 20.38 -9.66
C ALA A 97 -19.76 19.05 -8.92
N VAL A 98 -18.92 18.77 -7.91
CA VAL A 98 -18.85 17.48 -7.24
C VAL A 98 -18.87 17.66 -5.73
N ASP A 99 -19.92 17.15 -5.09
CA ASP A 99 -20.05 17.18 -3.62
C ASP A 99 -19.31 15.99 -2.99
N VAL A 100 -17.98 16.13 -2.90
CA VAL A 100 -17.10 15.14 -2.28
C VAL A 100 -17.47 14.89 -0.81
N PRO A 101 -17.73 15.91 0.03
CA PRO A 101 -18.15 15.69 1.42
C PRO A 101 -19.42 14.86 1.56
N ALA A 102 -20.47 15.13 0.78
CA ALA A 102 -21.71 14.36 0.86
C ALA A 102 -21.52 12.91 0.43
N ALA A 103 -20.70 12.66 -0.61
CA ALA A 103 -20.38 11.30 -1.03
C ALA A 103 -19.63 10.51 0.07
N ILE A 104 -18.71 11.16 0.79
CA ILE A 104 -18.01 10.55 1.94
C ILE A 104 -19.00 10.25 3.08
N ASP A 105 -19.89 11.18 3.43
CA ASP A 105 -20.88 10.96 4.50
C ASP A 105 -21.85 9.84 4.17
N GLU A 106 -22.32 9.78 2.92
CA GLU A 106 -23.20 8.71 2.43
C GLU A 106 -22.47 7.35 2.45
N ALA A 107 -21.18 7.30 2.06
CA ALA A 107 -20.38 6.07 2.13
C ALA A 107 -20.27 5.54 3.57
N ILE A 108 -20.03 6.44 4.54
CA ILE A 108 -19.97 6.08 5.97
C ILE A 108 -21.35 5.62 6.46
N ALA A 109 -22.43 6.32 6.09
CA ALA A 109 -23.79 5.98 6.47
C ALA A 109 -24.19 4.60 5.95
N GLN A 110 -23.96 4.32 4.66
CA GLN A 110 -24.21 3.01 4.04
C GLN A 110 -23.34 1.91 4.66
N GLY A 111 -22.09 2.20 5.01
CA GLY A 111 -21.24 1.25 5.76
C GLY A 111 -21.81 0.89 7.12
N ARG A 112 -22.36 1.87 7.87
CA ARG A 112 -23.02 1.64 9.16
C ARG A 112 -24.31 0.83 9.01
N GLU A 113 -25.10 1.14 7.99
CA GLU A 113 -26.36 0.42 7.69
C GLU A 113 -26.09 -1.04 7.30
N LEU A 114 -25.09 -1.28 6.45
CA LEU A 114 -24.68 -2.62 6.04
C LEU A 114 -24.21 -3.48 7.23
N GLY A 115 -23.48 -2.87 8.17
CA GLY A 115 -22.95 -3.55 9.34
C GLY A 115 -21.97 -4.68 9.00
N GLY A 116 -21.66 -5.49 10.02
CA GLY A 116 -20.71 -6.61 9.88
C GLY A 116 -19.30 -6.18 9.47
N LEU A 117 -18.53 -7.14 8.94
CA LEU A 117 -17.12 -6.92 8.56
C LEU A 117 -16.98 -5.89 7.43
N ARG A 118 -17.78 -6.05 6.36
CA ARG A 118 -17.76 -5.17 5.19
C ARG A 118 -18.19 -3.74 5.57
N GLY A 119 -19.24 -3.59 6.37
CA GLY A 119 -19.65 -2.28 6.87
C GLY A 119 -18.58 -1.59 7.71
N ALA A 120 -17.90 -2.32 8.60
CA ALA A 120 -16.81 -1.78 9.41
C ALA A 120 -15.61 -1.32 8.54
N PHE A 121 -15.25 -2.09 7.51
CA PHE A 121 -14.24 -1.70 6.54
C PHE A 121 -14.61 -0.39 5.83
N LEU A 122 -15.85 -0.29 5.32
CA LEU A 122 -16.33 0.90 4.60
C LEU A 122 -16.38 2.15 5.50
N VAL A 123 -16.76 2.00 6.76
CA VAL A 123 -16.70 3.10 7.74
C VAL A 123 -15.26 3.55 7.94
N GLY A 124 -14.32 2.63 8.14
CA GLY A 124 -12.90 2.95 8.27
C GLY A 124 -12.33 3.65 7.03
N GLN A 125 -12.70 3.17 5.84
CA GLN A 125 -12.36 3.81 4.57
C GLN A 125 -12.88 5.25 4.51
N GLY A 126 -14.18 5.45 4.77
CA GLY A 126 -14.80 6.78 4.75
C GLY A 126 -14.20 7.74 5.78
N GLU A 127 -13.86 7.25 6.97
CA GLU A 127 -13.15 8.03 8.00
C GLU A 127 -11.77 8.50 7.52
N SER A 128 -11.00 7.63 6.84
CA SER A 128 -9.74 8.05 6.21
C SER A 128 -9.99 9.14 5.16
N LEU A 129 -10.96 8.97 4.25
CA LEU A 129 -11.26 9.96 3.20
C LEU A 129 -11.73 11.30 3.79
N ARG A 130 -12.48 11.28 4.89
CA ARG A 130 -12.91 12.49 5.61
C ARG A 130 -11.72 13.31 6.11
N VAL A 131 -10.70 12.64 6.65
CA VAL A 131 -9.48 13.33 7.10
C VAL A 131 -8.68 13.89 5.91
N MET A 132 -8.63 13.17 4.78
CA MET A 132 -8.01 13.70 3.55
C MET A 132 -8.74 14.94 3.02
N TRP A 133 -10.07 14.99 3.13
CA TRP A 133 -10.85 16.17 2.80
C TRP A 133 -10.50 17.36 3.70
N GLU A 134 -10.43 17.15 5.01
CA GLU A 134 -10.13 18.23 5.94
C GLU A 134 -8.69 18.73 5.80
N LEU A 135 -7.73 17.85 5.48
CA LEU A 135 -6.38 18.24 5.11
C LEU A 135 -6.35 19.10 3.84
N ALA A 136 -7.21 18.82 2.85
CA ALA A 136 -7.35 19.66 1.67
C ALA A 136 -7.92 21.05 2.04
N GLU A 137 -8.91 21.11 2.93
CA GLU A 137 -9.46 22.39 3.43
C GLU A 137 -8.44 23.17 4.27
N GLU A 138 -7.63 22.50 5.10
CA GLU A 138 -6.52 23.10 5.84
C GLU A 138 -5.53 23.78 4.88
N LEU A 139 -5.10 23.08 3.82
CA LEU A 139 -4.16 23.62 2.83
C LEU A 139 -4.70 24.84 2.08
N ARG A 140 -6.01 24.87 1.86
CA ARG A 140 -6.70 26.00 1.22
C ARG A 140 -6.96 27.17 2.18
N GLY A 141 -6.58 27.05 3.46
CA GLY A 141 -6.86 28.05 4.49
C GLY A 141 -8.35 28.21 4.81
N ARG A 142 -9.17 27.19 4.51
CA ARG A 142 -10.63 27.19 4.74
C ARG A 142 -11.04 26.27 5.89
N GLY A 143 -10.19 25.30 6.24
CA GLY A 143 -10.37 24.37 7.37
C GLY A 143 -9.53 24.74 8.59
N GLN A 144 -9.84 24.08 9.72
CA GLN A 144 -8.98 24.10 10.90
C GLN A 144 -7.75 23.21 10.66
N GLU A 145 -6.67 23.45 11.41
CA GLU A 145 -5.54 22.52 11.45
C GLU A 145 -6.03 21.14 11.91
N VAL A 146 -5.74 20.13 11.11
CA VAL A 146 -6.06 18.73 11.42
C VAL A 146 -4.97 18.18 12.33
N PRO A 147 -5.30 17.74 13.56
CA PRO A 147 -4.30 17.20 14.48
C PRO A 147 -3.55 16.01 13.88
N TYR A 148 -2.23 15.95 14.11
CA TYR A 148 -1.38 14.86 13.61
C TYR A 148 -1.88 13.49 14.07
N GLU A 149 -2.20 13.34 15.36
CA GLU A 149 -2.77 12.10 15.91
C GLU A 149 -4.00 11.63 15.14
N ARG A 150 -4.90 12.55 14.78
CA ARG A 150 -6.11 12.23 14.03
C ARG A 150 -5.79 11.70 12.63
N CYS A 151 -4.77 12.25 11.97
CA CYS A 151 -4.28 11.77 10.69
C CYS A 151 -3.77 10.32 10.79
N VAL A 152 -2.96 10.04 11.81
CA VAL A 152 -2.40 8.69 12.01
C VAL A 152 -3.48 7.69 12.38
N VAL A 153 -4.36 7.99 13.34
CA VAL A 153 -5.45 7.09 13.75
C VAL A 153 -6.40 6.76 12.59
N ALA A 154 -6.69 7.75 11.74
CA ALA A 154 -7.55 7.52 10.57
C ALA A 154 -6.92 6.56 9.55
N ALA A 155 -5.59 6.52 9.45
CA ALA A 155 -4.87 5.67 8.50
C ALA A 155 -4.39 4.34 9.08
N THR A 156 -4.14 4.25 10.39
CA THR A 156 -3.54 3.05 11.03
C THR A 156 -4.43 2.40 12.07
N GLY A 157 -5.47 3.10 12.53
CA GLY A 157 -6.32 2.65 13.65
C GLY A 157 -5.68 2.80 15.04
N THR A 158 -4.45 3.30 15.14
CA THR A 158 -3.73 3.45 16.41
C THR A 158 -3.11 4.84 16.55
N PRO A 159 -3.00 5.39 17.78
CA PRO A 159 -2.29 6.65 18.01
C PRO A 159 -0.83 6.62 17.50
N PRO A 160 -0.26 7.78 17.13
CA PRO A 160 1.13 7.85 16.72
C PRO A 160 2.08 7.53 17.87
N ALA A 161 3.23 6.94 17.54
CA ALA A 161 4.31 6.70 18.49
C ALA A 161 5.66 6.77 17.79
N PRO A 162 6.74 7.21 18.47
CA PRO A 162 8.09 7.17 17.91
C PRO A 162 8.54 5.73 17.64
N SER A 163 9.43 5.56 16.66
CA SER A 163 10.00 4.25 16.31
C SER A 163 11.14 3.87 17.26
N ARG A 164 11.39 2.56 17.37
CA ARG A 164 12.45 1.98 18.23
C ARG A 164 13.42 1.14 17.37
N PRO A 165 14.45 1.75 16.78
CA PRO A 165 15.36 1.06 15.87
C PRO A 165 16.36 0.15 16.59
N GLU A 166 16.52 0.27 17.92
CA GLU A 166 17.58 -0.38 18.70
C GLU A 166 17.65 -1.89 18.49
N PRO A 167 16.55 -2.67 18.57
CA PRO A 167 16.62 -4.12 18.43
C PRO A 167 17.10 -4.55 17.04
N LYS A 168 16.63 -3.86 15.98
CA LYS A 168 17.03 -4.14 14.60
C LYS A 168 18.50 -3.77 14.36
N ARG A 169 18.96 -2.64 14.91
CA ARG A 169 20.37 -2.25 14.87
C ARG A 169 21.29 -3.23 15.59
N GLN A 170 20.87 -3.76 16.75
CA GLN A 170 21.65 -4.76 17.48
C GLN A 170 21.82 -6.06 16.69
N LEU A 171 20.76 -6.54 16.05
CA LEU A 171 20.84 -7.71 15.18
C LEU A 171 21.73 -7.46 13.96
N LEU A 172 21.58 -6.30 13.34
CA LEU A 172 22.38 -5.91 12.18
C LEU A 172 23.88 -5.81 12.52
N ALA A 173 24.20 -5.19 13.66
CA ALA A 173 25.57 -5.08 14.16
C ALA A 173 26.19 -6.47 14.40
N LYS A 174 25.41 -7.40 14.97
CA LYS A 174 25.84 -8.80 15.15
C LYS A 174 26.12 -9.49 13.82
N LEU A 175 25.26 -9.32 12.81
CA LEU A 175 25.43 -9.92 11.48
C LEU A 175 26.66 -9.35 10.74
N LEU A 176 26.93 -8.05 10.90
CA LEU A 176 28.08 -7.37 10.30
C LEU A 176 29.38 -7.53 11.11
N GLY A 177 29.32 -8.11 12.32
CA GLY A 177 30.49 -8.30 13.18
C GLY A 177 31.08 -7.00 13.74
N VAL A 178 30.25 -5.97 13.92
CA VAL A 178 30.66 -4.64 14.41
C VAL A 178 29.88 -4.24 15.69
N PRO A 179 30.37 -3.25 16.47
CA PRO A 179 29.58 -2.69 17.57
C PRO A 179 28.29 -2.01 17.07
N ALA A 180 27.22 -2.06 17.87
CA ALA A 180 25.94 -1.41 17.56
C ALA A 180 25.93 0.13 17.75
N GLU A 181 27.10 0.73 17.95
CA GLU A 181 27.26 2.18 18.02
C GLU A 181 26.83 2.83 16.68
N PRO A 182 25.95 3.85 16.68
CA PRO A 182 25.35 4.38 15.45
C PRO A 182 26.36 4.70 14.35
N ALA A 183 27.43 5.44 14.65
CA ALA A 183 28.41 5.87 13.66
C ALA A 183 29.18 4.70 13.03
N ARG A 184 29.60 3.73 13.85
CA ARG A 184 30.32 2.53 13.40
C ARG A 184 29.43 1.59 12.61
N LEU A 185 28.20 1.41 13.05
CA LEU A 185 27.23 0.59 12.35
C LEU A 185 26.86 1.21 11.00
N LEU A 186 26.70 2.53 10.93
CA LEU A 186 26.42 3.24 9.68
C LEU A 186 27.54 3.05 8.65
N GLU A 187 28.80 3.25 9.07
CA GLU A 187 29.99 3.03 8.24
C GLU A 187 30.02 1.59 7.68
N ALA A 188 29.74 0.60 8.53
CA ALA A 188 29.69 -0.80 8.12
C ALA A 188 28.54 -1.11 7.14
N VAL A 189 27.36 -0.52 7.35
CA VAL A 189 26.22 -0.67 6.45
C VAL A 189 26.49 -0.04 5.09
N ASP A 190 27.10 1.14 5.04
CA ASP A 190 27.44 1.78 3.77
C ASP A 190 28.47 0.97 3.00
N ALA A 191 29.50 0.45 3.68
CA ALA A 191 30.47 -0.45 3.07
C ALA A 191 29.80 -1.71 2.53
N TRP A 192 28.94 -2.35 3.34
CA TRP A 192 28.18 -3.55 2.95
C TRP A 192 27.29 -3.30 1.73
N ARG A 193 26.58 -2.16 1.67
CA ARG A 193 25.77 -1.75 0.51
C ARG A 193 26.65 -1.53 -0.72
N GLY A 194 27.76 -0.80 -0.56
CA GLY A 194 28.69 -0.46 -1.64
C GLY A 194 29.28 -1.69 -2.35
N GLU A 195 29.63 -2.73 -1.59
CA GLU A 195 30.12 -4.01 -2.13
C GLU A 195 29.07 -4.79 -2.93
N ARG A 196 27.78 -4.50 -2.73
CA ARG A 196 26.63 -5.28 -3.24
C ARG A 196 25.73 -4.48 -4.17
N LEU A 197 26.17 -3.30 -4.61
CA LEU A 197 25.37 -2.46 -5.49
C LEU A 197 24.98 -3.19 -6.77
N VAL A 198 23.71 -3.06 -7.15
CA VAL A 198 23.20 -3.57 -8.41
C VAL A 198 23.63 -2.63 -9.53
N PRO A 199 24.38 -3.11 -10.55
CA PRO A 199 24.64 -2.28 -11.72
C PRO A 199 23.32 -1.92 -12.41
N ARG A 200 23.14 -0.64 -12.76
CA ARG A 200 21.91 -0.14 -13.40
C ARG A 200 21.42 -0.99 -14.57
N LYS A 201 22.35 -1.45 -15.43
CA LYS A 201 22.04 -2.29 -16.60
C LYS A 201 21.57 -3.71 -16.25
N ALA A 202 21.87 -4.18 -15.03
CA ALA A 202 21.52 -5.51 -14.55
C ALA A 202 20.20 -5.54 -13.76
N ILE A 203 19.66 -4.38 -13.35
CA ILE A 203 18.44 -4.28 -12.53
C ILE A 203 17.31 -5.14 -13.10
N LYS A 204 16.97 -4.96 -14.38
CA LYS A 204 15.87 -5.70 -15.02
C LYS A 204 16.13 -7.22 -15.00
N LEU A 205 17.31 -7.65 -15.41
CA LEU A 205 17.67 -9.07 -15.48
C LEU A 205 17.59 -9.73 -14.10
N LEU A 206 18.11 -9.06 -13.06
CA LEU A 206 18.07 -9.55 -11.69
C LEU A 206 16.64 -9.59 -11.16
N ALA A 207 15.83 -8.56 -11.42
CA ALA A 207 14.44 -8.53 -10.99
C ALA A 207 13.60 -9.65 -11.63
N ASP A 208 13.79 -9.93 -12.93
CA ASP A 208 13.16 -11.07 -13.61
C ASP A 208 13.56 -12.40 -12.94
N GLY A 209 14.84 -12.54 -12.56
CA GLY A 209 15.34 -13.70 -11.82
C GLY A 209 14.75 -13.84 -10.42
N PHE A 210 14.67 -12.74 -9.66
CA PHE A 210 14.09 -12.72 -8.32
C PHE A 210 12.59 -13.02 -8.34
N ILE A 211 11.82 -12.53 -9.31
CA ILE A 211 10.41 -12.90 -9.47
C ILE A 211 10.26 -14.41 -9.61
N SER A 212 11.08 -15.03 -10.46
CA SER A 212 11.01 -16.49 -10.65
C SER A 212 11.28 -17.26 -9.35
N GLN A 213 12.30 -16.83 -8.59
CA GLN A 213 12.62 -17.42 -7.29
C GLN A 213 11.49 -17.23 -6.26
N LEU A 214 10.98 -16.01 -6.15
CA LEU A 214 9.95 -15.63 -5.18
C LEU A 214 8.60 -16.27 -5.50
N GLU A 215 8.26 -16.43 -6.78
CA GLU A 215 7.06 -17.14 -7.22
C GLU A 215 7.13 -18.63 -6.87
N GLU A 216 8.28 -19.28 -7.03
CA GLU A 216 8.45 -20.68 -6.60
C GLU A 216 8.33 -20.82 -5.07
N GLY A 217 8.88 -19.87 -4.32
CA GLY A 217 8.69 -19.79 -2.87
C GLY A 217 7.21 -19.60 -2.47
N THR A 218 6.53 -18.66 -3.13
CA THR A 218 5.10 -18.37 -2.96
C THR A 218 4.24 -19.59 -3.25
N ARG A 219 4.55 -20.33 -4.32
CA ARG A 219 3.86 -21.59 -4.67
C ARG A 219 4.00 -22.65 -3.58
N ARG A 220 5.11 -22.69 -2.85
CA ARG A 220 5.36 -23.64 -1.76
C ARG A 220 4.77 -23.22 -0.43
N HIS A 221 4.82 -21.93 -0.10
CA HIS A 221 4.62 -21.44 1.26
C HIS A 221 3.37 -20.56 1.43
N VAL A 222 2.76 -20.09 0.35
CA VAL A 222 1.57 -19.22 0.38
C VAL A 222 0.38 -19.92 -0.28
N VAL A 223 0.55 -20.35 -1.55
CA VAL A 223 -0.53 -20.94 -2.36
C VAL A 223 -1.24 -22.13 -1.67
N PRO A 224 -0.57 -23.05 -0.97
CA PRO A 224 -1.24 -24.18 -0.32
C PRO A 224 -2.25 -23.77 0.76
N HIS A 225 -2.14 -22.55 1.30
CA HIS A 225 -3.05 -22.02 2.29
C HIS A 225 -4.25 -21.29 1.66
N LEU A 226 -4.18 -20.95 0.37
CA LEU A 226 -5.27 -20.29 -0.36
C LEU A 226 -6.30 -21.32 -0.86
N PRO A 227 -7.57 -20.91 -1.08
CA PRO A 227 -8.56 -21.75 -1.75
C PRO A 227 -8.09 -22.20 -3.14
N ALA A 228 -8.41 -23.44 -3.51
CA ALA A 228 -8.01 -24.04 -4.79
C ALA A 228 -8.38 -23.18 -6.02
N ALA A 229 -9.51 -22.46 -5.96
CA ALA A 229 -9.96 -21.56 -7.02
C ALA A 229 -8.99 -20.38 -7.30
N LEU A 230 -8.09 -20.07 -6.38
CA LEU A 230 -7.11 -18.98 -6.52
C LEU A 230 -5.72 -19.48 -6.94
N HIS A 231 -5.47 -20.79 -6.95
CA HIS A 231 -4.13 -21.34 -7.22
C HIS A 231 -3.62 -20.98 -8.62
N ALA A 232 -4.53 -20.90 -9.58
CA ALA A 232 -4.23 -20.61 -10.98
C ALA A 232 -4.17 -19.12 -11.32
N VAL A 233 -4.48 -18.22 -10.37
CA VAL A 233 -4.44 -16.77 -10.61
C VAL A 233 -2.98 -16.36 -10.87
N PRO A 234 -2.66 -15.71 -12.01
CA PRO A 234 -1.35 -15.11 -12.24
C PRO A 234 -1.03 -14.05 -11.17
N ARG A 235 0.09 -14.22 -10.46
CA ARG A 235 0.51 -13.37 -9.34
C ARG A 235 1.66 -12.43 -9.65
N ALA A 236 2.29 -12.61 -10.81
CA ALA A 236 3.46 -11.87 -11.24
C ALA A 236 3.38 -11.51 -12.75
N ASN A 237 2.17 -11.30 -13.28
CA ASN A 237 2.01 -10.81 -14.65
C ASN A 237 2.31 -9.31 -14.71
N VAL A 238 3.60 -8.97 -14.62
CA VAL A 238 4.09 -7.60 -14.48
C VAL A 238 5.01 -7.22 -15.63
N GLU A 239 4.81 -6.03 -16.18
CA GLU A 239 5.74 -5.41 -17.13
C GLU A 239 6.70 -4.48 -16.39
N PHE A 240 8.01 -4.67 -16.58
CA PHE A 240 9.03 -3.81 -15.99
C PHE A 240 9.30 -2.58 -16.83
N LEU A 241 9.16 -1.42 -16.21
CA LEU A 241 9.41 -0.12 -16.82
C LEU A 241 10.55 0.58 -16.07
N LEU A 242 11.59 0.97 -16.81
CA LEU A 242 12.64 1.83 -16.26
C LEU A 242 12.18 3.28 -16.39
N VAL A 243 12.08 3.97 -15.27
CA VAL A 243 11.78 5.42 -15.22
C VAL A 243 12.98 6.17 -14.68
N GLU A 244 13.22 7.39 -15.17
CA GLU A 244 14.25 8.28 -14.65
C GLU A 244 13.60 9.40 -13.84
N ASN A 245 14.26 9.85 -12.77
CA ASN A 245 13.85 11.01 -11.96
C ASN A 245 12.46 10.88 -11.30
N ALA A 246 11.98 9.64 -11.08
CA ALA A 246 10.77 9.41 -10.31
C ALA A 246 10.99 9.78 -8.84
N TRP A 247 9.95 10.33 -8.19
CA TRP A 247 10.02 10.65 -6.75
C TRP A 247 9.98 9.40 -5.86
N PHE A 248 9.70 8.22 -6.41
CA PHE A 248 9.75 6.91 -5.76
C PHE A 248 10.93 6.06 -6.24
N SER A 249 11.27 5.01 -5.48
CA SER A 249 12.33 4.06 -5.86
C SER A 249 11.79 2.93 -6.73
N GLY A 250 10.60 2.44 -6.38
CA GLY A 250 9.79 1.53 -7.15
C GLY A 250 8.32 1.94 -6.98
N SER A 251 7.50 1.70 -8.00
CA SER A 251 6.05 1.82 -7.92
C SER A 251 5.42 0.73 -8.76
N MET A 252 4.66 -0.14 -8.10
CA MET A 252 3.76 -1.05 -8.76
C MET A 252 2.47 -0.32 -9.14
N ASN A 253 2.00 -0.49 -10.37
CA ASN A 253 0.72 0.00 -10.85
C ASN A 253 -0.12 -1.19 -11.31
N TYR A 254 -1.12 -1.54 -10.52
CA TYR A 254 -2.05 -2.58 -10.92
C TYR A 254 -3.06 -2.02 -11.91
N VAL A 255 -3.15 -2.61 -13.10
CA VAL A 255 -4.06 -2.14 -14.15
C VAL A 255 -5.31 -3.02 -14.18
N GLY A 256 -5.15 -4.35 -14.25
CA GLY A 256 -6.23 -5.32 -14.11
C GLY A 256 -7.41 -5.19 -15.08
N ARG A 257 -7.30 -4.48 -16.20
CA ARG A 257 -8.37 -4.26 -17.20
C ARG A 257 -8.25 -5.15 -18.43
N ALA A 258 -7.09 -5.75 -18.69
CA ALA A 258 -6.93 -6.65 -19.83
C ALA A 258 -7.72 -7.95 -19.61
N ARG A 259 -8.30 -8.47 -20.69
CA ARG A 259 -9.16 -9.66 -20.69
C ARG A 259 -8.69 -10.71 -21.69
N ASN A 260 -8.85 -11.97 -21.35
CA ASN A 260 -8.74 -13.10 -22.28
C ASN A 260 -9.95 -13.17 -23.21
N ARG A 261 -9.91 -14.04 -24.22
CA ARG A 261 -11.01 -14.21 -25.18
C ARG A 261 -12.31 -14.70 -24.51
N ASP A 262 -12.20 -15.41 -23.40
CA ASP A 262 -13.31 -15.90 -22.58
C ASP A 262 -13.81 -14.87 -21.55
N GLY A 263 -13.24 -13.65 -21.55
CA GLY A 263 -13.59 -12.59 -20.63
C GLY A 263 -12.88 -12.67 -19.26
N SER A 264 -12.05 -13.69 -18.98
CA SER A 264 -11.32 -13.73 -17.71
C SER A 264 -10.25 -12.65 -17.64
N PRO A 265 -9.92 -12.08 -16.46
CA PRO A 265 -8.83 -11.11 -16.35
C PRO A 265 -7.47 -11.68 -16.72
N ARG A 266 -6.56 -10.82 -17.20
CA ARG A 266 -5.14 -11.15 -17.36
C ARG A 266 -4.29 -10.77 -16.13
N TYR A 267 -4.86 -10.04 -15.18
CA TYR A 267 -4.20 -9.66 -13.93
C TYR A 267 -2.91 -8.88 -14.13
N GLU A 268 -2.91 -7.98 -15.11
CA GLU A 268 -1.74 -7.25 -15.54
C GLU A 268 -1.42 -6.05 -14.63
N ALA A 269 -0.13 -5.89 -14.37
CA ALA A 269 0.44 -4.75 -13.65
C ALA A 269 1.66 -4.23 -14.41
N THR A 270 2.06 -3.01 -14.10
CA THR A 270 3.39 -2.49 -14.45
C THR A 270 4.19 -2.27 -13.17
N TYR A 271 5.50 -2.42 -13.24
CA TYR A 271 6.40 -2.08 -12.16
C TYR A 271 7.45 -1.11 -12.67
N GLU A 272 7.33 0.13 -12.20
CA GLU A 272 8.21 1.24 -12.52
C GLU A 272 9.35 1.27 -11.50
N ILE A 273 10.59 1.02 -11.93
CA ILE A 273 11.76 1.16 -11.06
C ILE A 273 12.58 2.37 -11.49
N ASN A 274 12.95 3.19 -10.52
CA ASN A 274 13.77 4.36 -10.76
C ASN A 274 15.18 3.91 -11.14
N ALA A 275 15.59 4.21 -12.37
CA ALA A 275 16.86 3.78 -12.92
C ALA A 275 18.07 4.50 -12.28
N ALA A 276 17.84 5.56 -11.51
CA ALA A 276 18.86 6.23 -10.69
C ALA A 276 19.02 5.60 -9.29
N LEU A 277 18.24 4.58 -8.96
CA LEU A 277 18.26 3.93 -7.65
C LEU A 277 19.60 3.23 -7.40
N GLU A 278 20.31 3.66 -6.36
CA GLU A 278 21.44 2.94 -5.79
C GLU A 278 20.91 1.95 -4.74
N ILE A 279 20.89 0.67 -5.08
CA ILE A 279 20.34 -0.39 -4.23
C ILE A 279 21.25 -1.61 -4.20
N SER A 280 21.40 -2.21 -3.02
CA SER A 280 22.11 -3.47 -2.88
C SER A 280 21.29 -4.65 -3.40
N VAL A 281 21.94 -5.74 -3.80
CA VAL A 281 21.25 -6.95 -4.26
C VAL A 281 20.19 -7.43 -3.26
N PRO A 282 20.47 -7.59 -1.94
CA PRO A 282 19.46 -8.08 -1.00
C PRO A 282 18.29 -7.11 -0.75
N GLU A 283 18.54 -5.80 -0.82
CA GLU A 283 17.48 -4.79 -0.77
C GLU A 283 16.62 -4.83 -2.05
N LEU A 284 17.20 -5.13 -3.22
CA LEU A 284 16.45 -5.32 -4.47
C LEU A 284 15.54 -6.56 -4.40
N VAL A 285 15.99 -7.67 -3.79
CA VAL A 285 15.11 -8.85 -3.58
C VAL A 285 13.92 -8.49 -2.70
N ASN A 286 14.15 -7.74 -1.61
CA ASN A 286 13.08 -7.25 -0.74
C ASN A 286 12.09 -6.37 -1.51
N LEU A 287 12.59 -5.43 -2.31
CA LEU A 287 11.77 -4.53 -3.10
C LEU A 287 10.93 -5.30 -4.14
N VAL A 288 11.50 -6.27 -4.83
CA VAL A 288 10.76 -7.12 -5.79
C VAL A 288 9.69 -7.94 -5.08
N ALA A 289 9.98 -8.49 -3.90
CA ALA A 289 9.00 -9.23 -3.11
C ALA A 289 7.83 -8.35 -2.65
N HIS A 290 8.14 -7.14 -2.17
CA HIS A 290 7.18 -6.14 -1.73
C HIS A 290 6.24 -5.69 -2.86
N GLU A 291 6.80 -5.35 -4.02
CA GLU A 291 6.02 -4.79 -5.12
C GLU A 291 5.27 -5.87 -5.91
N VAL A 292 5.91 -7.03 -6.16
CA VAL A 292 5.41 -8.02 -7.12
C VAL A 292 4.84 -9.25 -6.43
N VAL A 293 5.71 -10.14 -5.96
CA VAL A 293 5.30 -11.47 -5.52
C VAL A 293 6.06 -11.91 -4.26
N PRO A 294 5.35 -12.32 -3.19
CA PRO A 294 3.90 -12.36 -3.03
C PRO A 294 3.27 -11.03 -2.56
N GLY A 295 3.91 -9.87 -2.78
CA GLY A 295 3.45 -8.58 -2.29
C GLY A 295 2.27 -7.97 -3.06
N HIS A 296 2.38 -6.70 -3.46
CA HIS A 296 1.24 -5.93 -3.95
C HIS A 296 0.57 -6.52 -5.21
N VAL A 297 1.30 -6.87 -6.28
CA VAL A 297 0.67 -7.46 -7.49
C VAL A 297 -0.12 -8.72 -7.12
N THR A 298 0.42 -9.55 -6.24
CA THR A 298 -0.26 -10.75 -5.74
C THR A 298 -1.54 -10.40 -4.98
N ASN A 299 -1.47 -9.45 -4.04
CA ASN A 299 -2.65 -9.00 -3.29
C ASN A 299 -3.76 -8.50 -4.23
N PHE A 300 -3.42 -7.66 -5.20
CA PHE A 300 -4.39 -7.06 -6.10
C PHE A 300 -4.96 -8.08 -7.09
N ALA A 301 -4.13 -9.01 -7.60
CA ALA A 301 -4.60 -10.09 -8.46
C ALA A 301 -5.57 -11.03 -7.76
N LEU A 302 -5.31 -11.35 -6.48
CA LEU A 302 -6.22 -12.16 -5.69
C LEU A 302 -7.51 -11.40 -5.34
N ALA A 303 -7.43 -10.11 -4.99
CA ALA A 303 -8.60 -9.26 -4.79
C ALA A 303 -9.48 -9.19 -6.06
N GLN A 304 -8.88 -9.00 -7.24
CA GLN A 304 -9.59 -9.04 -8.50
C GLN A 304 -10.25 -10.41 -8.75
N ALA A 305 -9.52 -11.51 -8.52
CA ALA A 305 -10.08 -12.85 -8.71
C ALA A 305 -11.27 -13.11 -7.78
N LEU A 306 -11.21 -12.63 -6.54
CA LEU A 306 -12.31 -12.73 -5.58
C LEU A 306 -13.49 -11.83 -5.97
N HIS A 307 -13.24 -10.63 -6.49
CA HIS A 307 -14.29 -9.75 -7.01
C HIS A 307 -15.02 -10.38 -8.21
N VAL A 308 -14.29 -10.91 -9.20
CA VAL A 308 -14.87 -11.60 -10.37
C VAL A 308 -15.66 -12.85 -9.95
N GLN A 309 -15.27 -13.50 -8.86
CA GLN A 309 -16.02 -14.62 -8.26
C GLN A 309 -17.24 -14.17 -7.43
N GLY A 310 -17.52 -12.87 -7.32
CA GLY A 310 -18.62 -12.31 -6.52
C GLY A 310 -18.39 -12.43 -5.01
N LYS A 311 -17.15 -12.62 -4.56
CA LYS A 311 -16.80 -12.77 -3.13
C LYS A 311 -16.42 -11.46 -2.47
N LEU A 312 -15.99 -10.47 -3.25
CA LEU A 312 -15.70 -9.12 -2.79
C LEU A 312 -16.53 -8.10 -3.59
N GLY A 313 -16.97 -7.04 -2.90
CA GLY A 313 -17.73 -5.96 -3.51
C GLY A 313 -16.86 -5.04 -4.38
N PHE A 314 -17.49 -3.98 -4.88
CA PHE A 314 -16.84 -2.96 -5.71
C PHE A 314 -15.64 -2.32 -5.02
N GLU A 315 -15.69 -2.13 -3.70
CA GLU A 315 -14.62 -1.50 -2.92
C GLU A 315 -13.26 -2.21 -3.05
N ALA A 316 -13.24 -3.51 -3.36
CA ALA A 316 -11.99 -4.25 -3.58
C ALA A 316 -11.31 -3.89 -4.91
N THR A 317 -12.00 -3.16 -5.79
CA THR A 317 -11.52 -2.78 -7.14
C THR A 317 -10.83 -1.43 -7.19
N VAL A 318 -10.92 -0.67 -6.09
CA VAL A 318 -10.34 0.66 -5.93
C VAL A 318 -9.55 0.69 -4.64
N LEU A 319 -8.38 0.05 -4.65
CA LEU A 319 -7.47 0.08 -3.51
C LEU A 319 -6.93 1.50 -3.33
N THR A 320 -6.82 1.93 -2.07
CA THR A 320 -6.47 3.32 -1.74
C THR A 320 -5.24 3.41 -0.87
N MET A 321 -4.43 4.45 -1.10
CA MET A 321 -3.33 4.89 -0.25
C MET A 321 -3.86 5.74 0.92
N ASN A 322 -3.03 5.99 1.94
CA ASN A 322 -3.39 6.83 3.11
C ASN A 322 -4.57 6.32 3.97
N THR A 323 -4.88 5.01 3.93
CA THR A 323 -6.04 4.43 4.64
C THR A 323 -5.66 3.22 5.49
N ARG A 324 -6.59 2.76 6.33
CA ARG A 324 -6.44 1.50 7.08
C ARG A 324 -6.20 0.29 6.19
N GLY A 325 -6.81 0.29 5.00
CA GLY A 325 -6.56 -0.73 3.97
C GLY A 325 -5.12 -0.67 3.45
N ALA A 326 -4.61 0.54 3.21
CA ALA A 326 -3.21 0.75 2.84
C ALA A 326 -2.26 0.21 3.90
N ALA A 327 -2.47 0.53 5.18
CA ALA A 327 -1.64 0.03 6.27
C ALA A 327 -1.54 -1.51 6.28
N LEU A 328 -2.66 -2.22 6.08
CA LEU A 328 -2.62 -3.68 5.98
C LEU A 328 -1.86 -4.16 4.73
N SER A 329 -2.12 -3.54 3.58
CA SER A 329 -1.47 -3.89 2.30
C SER A 329 0.06 -3.69 2.36
N GLU A 330 0.52 -2.59 2.94
CA GLU A 330 1.95 -2.32 3.17
C GLU A 330 2.55 -3.35 4.12
N GLY A 331 1.85 -3.69 5.21
CA GLY A 331 2.30 -4.72 6.14
C GLY A 331 2.46 -6.10 5.49
N LEU A 332 1.51 -6.45 4.61
CA LEU A 332 1.54 -7.68 3.81
C LEU A 332 2.75 -7.68 2.87
N ALA A 333 2.95 -6.59 2.12
CA ALA A 333 4.05 -6.44 1.19
C ALA A 333 5.41 -6.48 1.90
N ASN A 334 5.55 -5.85 3.07
CA ASN A 334 6.76 -5.89 3.87
C ASN A 334 7.08 -7.28 4.45
N HIS A 335 6.07 -8.16 4.58
CA HIS A 335 6.27 -9.57 4.97
C HIS A 335 6.38 -10.52 3.77
N ALA A 336 6.29 -10.02 2.53
CA ALA A 336 6.23 -10.84 1.33
C ALA A 336 7.48 -11.71 1.16
N LEU A 337 8.67 -11.14 1.39
CA LEU A 337 9.92 -11.90 1.33
C LEU A 337 9.88 -13.08 2.32
N LEU A 338 9.57 -12.81 3.58
CA LEU A 338 9.52 -13.85 4.61
C LEU A 338 8.50 -14.94 4.25
N MET A 339 7.32 -14.56 3.75
CA MET A 339 6.32 -15.52 3.25
C MET A 339 6.84 -16.38 2.10
N ALA A 340 7.53 -15.80 1.12
CA ALA A 340 8.11 -16.54 -0.01
C ALA A 340 9.17 -17.56 0.44
N PHE A 341 9.89 -17.27 1.52
CA PHE A 341 10.89 -18.17 2.09
C PHE A 341 10.35 -19.11 3.19
N GLY A 342 9.03 -19.06 3.46
CA GLY A 342 8.42 -19.86 4.54
C GLY A 342 8.86 -19.46 5.95
N ALA A 343 9.41 -18.24 6.10
CA ALA A 343 9.88 -17.68 7.36
C ALA A 343 8.79 -16.77 7.97
N THR A 344 8.72 -16.74 9.30
CA THR A 344 7.94 -15.78 10.08
C THR A 344 8.82 -14.63 10.58
N GLU A 345 10.09 -14.91 10.88
CA GLU A 345 11.06 -13.95 11.41
C GLU A 345 12.30 -13.84 10.52
N VAL A 346 12.95 -12.67 10.53
CA VAL A 346 14.16 -12.43 9.72
C VAL A 346 15.28 -13.42 10.04
N SER A 347 15.45 -13.78 11.33
CA SER A 347 16.49 -14.73 11.76
C SER A 347 16.32 -16.15 11.22
N GLU A 348 15.15 -16.47 10.66
CA GLU A 348 14.86 -17.78 10.06
C GLU A 348 15.30 -17.86 8.59
N LEU A 349 15.63 -16.73 7.97
CA LEU A 349 16.23 -16.72 6.64
C LEU A 349 17.63 -17.33 6.71
N GLN A 350 17.94 -18.26 5.80
CA GLN A 350 19.22 -18.98 5.83
C GLN A 350 20.41 -18.13 5.38
N ASP A 351 20.17 -17.16 4.49
CA ASP A 351 21.19 -16.30 3.92
C ASP A 351 21.39 -15.03 4.79
N PRO A 352 22.58 -14.83 5.40
CA PRO A 352 22.88 -13.64 6.18
C PRO A 352 22.72 -12.33 5.40
N ASP A 353 23.01 -12.31 4.10
CA ASP A 353 22.85 -11.09 3.29
C ASP A 353 21.37 -10.75 3.10
N LEU A 354 20.49 -11.75 2.96
CA LEU A 354 19.04 -11.53 2.98
C LEU A 354 18.54 -11.09 4.36
N GLN A 355 19.11 -11.60 5.45
CA GLN A 355 18.78 -11.11 6.79
C GLN A 355 19.12 -9.62 6.93
N ILE A 356 20.33 -9.22 6.49
CA ILE A 356 20.79 -7.84 6.52
C ILE A 356 19.87 -6.95 5.66
N GLY A 357 19.61 -7.32 4.41
CA GLY A 357 18.72 -6.58 3.51
C GLY A 357 17.30 -6.41 4.09
N SER A 358 16.77 -7.45 4.73
CA SER A 358 15.45 -7.41 5.36
C SER A 358 15.44 -6.48 6.59
N LEU A 359 16.47 -6.51 7.43
CA LEU A 359 16.58 -5.59 8.57
C LEU A 359 16.69 -4.13 8.12
N LEU A 360 17.42 -3.87 7.03
CA LEU A 360 17.53 -2.53 6.45
C LEU A 360 16.19 -2.04 5.89
N ALA A 361 15.41 -2.91 5.23
CA ALA A 361 14.06 -2.59 4.77
C ALA A 361 13.13 -2.27 5.95
N LEU A 362 13.16 -3.06 7.03
CA LEU A 362 12.37 -2.82 8.24
C LEU A 362 12.78 -1.52 8.96
N LEU A 363 14.09 -1.20 9.01
CA LEU A 363 14.57 0.08 9.52
C LEU A 363 14.11 1.26 8.65
N GLN A 364 13.94 1.06 7.34
CA GLN A 364 13.38 2.08 6.46
C GLN A 364 11.90 2.33 6.76
N ASP A 365 11.10 1.31 7.11
CA ASP A 365 9.72 1.52 7.56
C ASP A 365 9.66 2.28 8.90
N ASP A 366 10.54 1.91 9.83
CA ASP A 366 10.70 2.66 11.07
C ASP A 366 11.07 4.13 10.78
N ALA A 367 11.95 4.38 9.81
CA ALA A 367 12.36 5.71 9.36
C ALA A 367 11.22 6.50 8.75
N LYS A 368 10.33 5.87 7.96
CA LYS A 368 9.13 6.52 7.40
C LYS A 368 8.24 7.04 8.53
N ASN A 369 7.89 6.17 9.48
CA ASN A 369 7.10 6.59 10.64
C ASN A 369 7.83 7.65 11.48
N GLN A 370 9.14 7.49 11.71
CA GLN A 370 9.90 8.46 12.51
C GLN A 370 9.99 9.82 11.83
N ALA A 371 10.13 9.86 10.50
CA ALA A 371 10.11 11.09 9.73
C ALA A 371 8.78 11.83 9.92
N SER A 372 7.66 11.10 9.87
CA SER A 372 6.33 11.64 10.17
C SER A 372 6.25 12.24 11.57
N TRP A 373 6.65 11.47 12.58
CA TRP A 373 6.63 11.90 13.99
C TRP A 373 7.48 13.16 14.23
N LEU A 374 8.76 13.14 13.84
CA LEU A 374 9.66 14.26 14.06
C LEU A 374 9.20 15.53 13.31
N THR A 375 8.59 15.36 12.13
CA THR A 375 8.14 16.49 11.30
C THR A 375 6.85 17.11 11.82
N TRP A 376 5.85 16.30 12.17
CA TRP A 376 4.49 16.78 12.42
C TRP A 376 4.12 16.87 13.90
N GLU A 377 4.63 15.96 14.73
CA GLU A 377 4.42 16.01 16.18
C GLU A 377 5.45 16.96 16.81
N GLU A 378 6.74 16.72 16.56
CA GLU A 378 7.81 17.47 17.22
C GLU A 378 8.26 18.72 16.46
N ARG A 379 7.74 18.95 15.24
CA ARG A 379 8.01 20.13 14.40
C ARG A 379 9.50 20.41 14.17
N ARG A 380 10.31 19.35 14.03
CA ARG A 380 11.76 19.47 13.87
C ARG A 380 12.16 20.00 12.48
N PRO A 381 13.28 20.76 12.38
CA PRO A 381 13.87 21.15 11.10
C PRO A 381 14.23 19.96 10.20
N GLN A 382 14.17 20.15 8.88
CA GLN A 382 14.39 19.08 7.90
C GLN A 382 15.78 18.43 8.02
N ASP A 383 16.81 19.26 8.16
CA ASP A 383 18.20 18.84 8.31
C ASP A 383 18.39 17.99 9.58
N GLU A 384 17.69 18.35 10.67
CA GLU A 384 17.70 17.56 11.90
C GLU A 384 17.03 16.20 11.69
N VAL A 385 15.86 16.17 11.05
CA VAL A 385 15.15 14.92 10.71
C VAL A 385 16.05 14.05 9.83
N ALA A 386 16.62 14.59 8.75
CA ALA A 386 17.52 13.86 7.85
C ALA A 386 18.70 13.21 8.60
N ARG A 387 19.33 13.97 9.50
CA ARG A 387 20.45 13.48 10.32
C ARG A 387 20.04 12.33 11.23
N VAL A 388 18.86 12.38 11.86
CA VAL A 388 18.33 11.28 12.68
C VAL A 388 18.05 10.04 11.83
N LEU A 389 17.35 10.19 10.70
CA LEU A 389 17.04 9.06 9.81
C LEU A 389 18.31 8.39 9.27
N ARG A 390 19.34 9.19 8.95
CA ARG A 390 20.63 8.69 8.51
C ARG A 390 21.38 7.96 9.63
N GLY A 391 21.51 8.58 10.80
CA GLY A 391 22.31 8.07 11.90
C GLY A 391 21.68 6.90 12.66
N GLU A 392 20.39 6.98 12.95
CA GLU A 392 19.71 6.03 13.85
C GLU A 392 18.93 4.94 13.10
N TYR A 393 18.48 5.23 11.88
CA TYR A 393 17.72 4.30 11.05
C TYR A 393 18.51 3.80 9.84
N LEU A 394 19.77 4.21 9.71
CA LEU A 394 20.73 3.71 8.73
C LEU A 394 20.23 3.85 7.28
N CYS A 395 19.40 4.87 7.03
CA CYS A 395 18.99 5.25 5.68
C CYS A 395 20.20 5.64 4.84
N SER A 396 20.11 5.51 3.51
CA SER A 396 21.05 6.21 2.62
C SER A 396 20.81 7.73 2.73
N GLU A 397 21.78 8.53 2.28
CA GLU A 397 21.65 9.99 2.26
C GLU A 397 20.45 10.44 1.41
N GLU A 398 20.31 9.86 0.20
CA GLU A 398 19.16 10.08 -0.67
C GLU A 398 17.82 9.79 0.05
N ARG A 399 17.73 8.63 0.70
CA ARG A 399 16.51 8.20 1.41
C ARG A 399 16.19 9.12 2.58
N ALA A 400 17.20 9.50 3.37
CA ALA A 400 17.04 10.42 4.49
C ALA A 400 16.60 11.82 4.01
N GLY A 401 17.14 12.31 2.90
CA GLY A 401 16.74 13.58 2.29
C GLY A 401 15.30 13.55 1.77
N LYS A 402 14.91 12.46 1.10
CA LYS A 402 13.53 12.27 0.61
C LYS A 402 12.51 12.21 1.75
N LEU A 403 12.78 11.40 2.77
CA LEU A 403 11.87 11.18 3.90
C LEU A 403 11.75 12.41 4.80
N SER A 404 12.81 13.18 5.00
CA SER A 404 12.76 14.42 5.78
C SER A 404 12.19 15.62 4.99
N GLY A 405 12.25 15.56 3.66
CA GLY A 405 11.87 16.62 2.74
C GLY A 405 10.49 16.41 2.11
N ALA A 406 10.46 16.34 0.77
CA ALA A 406 9.23 16.39 -0.02
C ALA A 406 8.18 15.36 0.39
N TRP A 407 8.58 14.16 0.83
CA TRP A 407 7.63 13.12 1.21
C TRP A 407 7.11 13.29 2.65
N GLY A 408 8.02 13.43 3.62
CA GLY A 408 7.63 13.59 5.03
C GLY A 408 6.96 14.93 5.35
N ARG A 409 7.26 15.98 4.59
CA ARG A 409 6.60 17.29 4.71
C ARG A 409 5.35 17.42 3.86
N HIS A 410 5.04 16.42 3.03
CA HIS A 410 3.78 16.43 2.30
C HIS A 410 2.61 16.34 3.30
N PRO A 411 1.62 17.23 3.24
CA PRO A 411 0.53 17.31 4.22
C PRO A 411 -0.29 16.02 4.34
N LEU A 412 -0.55 15.34 3.22
CA LEU A 412 -1.19 14.03 3.18
C LEU A 412 -0.22 12.88 3.50
N ASN A 413 0.69 12.57 2.57
CA ASN A 413 1.60 11.43 2.70
C ASN A 413 2.44 11.44 3.98
N GLY A 414 2.91 12.63 4.40
CA GLY A 414 3.73 12.79 5.59
C GLY A 414 2.99 12.49 6.87
N ARG A 415 1.69 12.85 6.98
CA ARG A 415 0.89 12.65 8.20
C ARG A 415 0.11 11.34 8.23
N MET A 416 -0.31 10.84 7.06
CA MET A 416 -1.19 9.66 6.95
C MET A 416 -0.46 8.44 6.40
N TYR A 417 0.26 8.56 5.28
CA TYR A 417 0.82 7.37 4.60
C TYR A 417 2.10 6.85 5.25
N LEU A 418 3.06 7.70 5.60
CA LEU A 418 4.35 7.24 6.16
C LEU A 418 4.18 6.38 7.43
N PRO A 419 3.25 6.68 8.36
CA PRO A 419 2.96 5.80 9.50
C PRO A 419 2.38 4.42 9.12
N CYS A 420 1.69 4.31 7.97
CA CYS A 420 1.04 3.07 7.53
C CYS A 420 2.04 1.91 7.39
N TYR A 421 3.25 2.19 6.89
CA TYR A 421 4.27 1.17 6.67
C TYR A 421 4.64 0.44 7.96
N ARG A 422 5.05 1.18 9.01
CA ARG A 422 5.43 0.55 10.28
C ARG A 422 4.22 -0.10 10.95
N ALA A 423 3.08 0.59 11.02
CA ALA A 423 1.88 0.06 11.66
C ALA A 423 1.43 -1.26 11.01
N GLY A 424 1.42 -1.31 9.68
CA GLY A 424 1.17 -2.50 8.89
C GLY A 424 2.17 -3.62 9.15
N THR A 425 3.46 -3.32 9.03
CA THR A 425 4.55 -4.27 9.25
C THR A 425 4.45 -4.90 10.65
N GLU A 426 4.29 -4.09 11.69
CA GLU A 426 4.17 -4.59 13.06
C GLU A 426 2.92 -5.46 13.22
N LYS A 427 1.77 -5.02 12.71
CA LYS A 427 0.51 -5.77 12.77
C LYS A 427 0.62 -7.12 12.06
N VAL A 428 1.06 -7.15 10.80
CA VAL A 428 1.16 -8.39 10.03
C VAL A 428 2.17 -9.35 10.64
N GLY A 429 3.33 -8.84 11.08
CA GLY A 429 4.31 -9.67 11.80
C GLY A 429 3.74 -10.29 13.07
N GLU A 430 2.99 -9.50 13.86
CA GLU A 430 2.30 -9.99 15.05
C GLU A 430 1.27 -11.07 14.74
N LEU A 431 0.43 -10.85 13.72
CA LEU A 431 -0.58 -11.81 13.28
C LEU A 431 0.06 -13.13 12.81
N ARG A 432 1.15 -13.05 12.04
CA ARG A 432 1.86 -14.24 11.54
C ARG A 432 2.55 -15.03 12.66
N ARG A 433 3.01 -14.38 13.73
CA ARG A 433 3.49 -15.07 14.94
C ARG A 433 2.37 -15.74 15.73
N ARG A 434 1.22 -15.07 15.86
CA ARG A 434 0.11 -15.53 16.72
C ARG A 434 -0.74 -16.63 16.07
N HIS A 435 -0.92 -16.59 14.76
CA HIS A 435 -1.88 -17.43 14.07
C HIS A 435 -1.19 -18.37 13.07
N ARG A 436 -1.77 -19.56 12.90
CA ARG A 436 -1.25 -20.53 11.93
C ARG A 436 -1.40 -20.02 10.48
N PRO A 437 -0.50 -20.40 9.56
CA PRO A 437 -0.55 -20.02 8.15
C PRO A 437 -1.91 -20.29 7.48
N GLU A 438 -2.58 -21.40 7.80
CA GLU A 438 -3.87 -21.76 7.21
C GLU A 438 -5.01 -20.80 7.57
N LYS A 439 -4.84 -20.00 8.62
CA LYS A 439 -5.81 -18.96 9.04
C LYS A 439 -5.38 -17.57 8.59
N VAL A 440 -4.12 -17.22 8.84
CA VAL A 440 -3.63 -15.84 8.62
C VAL A 440 -3.39 -15.50 7.17
N ILE A 441 -2.86 -16.42 6.35
CA ILE A 441 -2.56 -16.13 4.94
C ILE A 441 -3.84 -15.84 4.15
N PRO A 442 -4.93 -16.64 4.25
CA PRO A 442 -6.19 -16.29 3.61
C PRO A 442 -6.74 -14.92 4.01
N ALA A 443 -6.67 -14.56 5.29
CA ALA A 443 -7.14 -13.27 5.78
C ALA A 443 -6.32 -12.10 5.21
N LEU A 444 -4.99 -12.23 5.17
CA LEU A 444 -4.09 -11.24 4.59
C LEU A 444 -4.41 -10.97 3.10
N TYR A 445 -4.73 -12.02 2.33
CA TYR A 445 -5.15 -11.91 0.93
C TYR A 445 -6.67 -11.78 0.73
N GLN A 446 -7.39 -11.27 1.74
CA GLN A 446 -8.81 -10.87 1.63
C GLN A 446 -9.78 -12.01 1.32
N VAL A 447 -9.35 -13.28 1.46
CA VAL A 447 -10.17 -14.46 1.17
C VAL A 447 -11.36 -14.58 2.12
N SER A 448 -11.19 -14.11 3.36
CA SER A 448 -12.23 -14.12 4.40
C SER A 448 -13.17 -12.91 4.34
N GLY A 449 -13.13 -12.14 3.25
CA GLY A 449 -13.79 -10.84 3.12
C GLY A 449 -12.77 -9.70 3.13
N LEU A 450 -13.18 -8.53 2.65
CA LEU A 450 -12.32 -7.35 2.64
C LEU A 450 -12.13 -6.83 4.07
N VAL A 451 -10.88 -6.73 4.49
CA VAL A 451 -10.43 -6.28 5.80
C VAL A 451 -9.31 -5.26 5.68
N ASP A 452 -9.17 -4.48 6.73
CA ASP A 452 -8.12 -3.49 6.95
C ASP A 452 -7.31 -3.83 8.20
N VAL A 453 -6.32 -2.99 8.54
CA VAL A 453 -5.38 -3.23 9.65
C VAL A 453 -6.07 -3.37 11.02
N VAL A 454 -7.29 -2.85 11.18
CA VAL A 454 -8.13 -2.93 12.38
C VAL A 454 -9.11 -4.10 12.29
N THR A 455 -9.80 -4.24 11.15
CA THR A 455 -10.87 -5.24 11.01
C THR A 455 -10.38 -6.67 10.80
N ILE A 456 -9.11 -6.86 10.43
CA ILE A 456 -8.50 -8.19 10.21
C ILE A 456 -8.58 -9.13 11.43
N ASP A 457 -8.54 -8.62 12.66
CA ASP A 457 -8.66 -9.50 13.84
C ASP A 457 -10.03 -10.19 13.90
N GLY A 458 -11.07 -9.59 13.30
CA GLY A 458 -12.42 -10.16 13.26
C GLY A 458 -12.55 -11.44 12.45
N VAL A 459 -11.55 -11.79 11.63
CA VAL A 459 -11.50 -13.01 10.82
C VAL A 459 -10.40 -14.00 11.24
N LEU A 460 -9.62 -13.66 12.28
CA LEU A 460 -8.49 -14.44 12.81
C LEU A 460 -8.77 -15.12 14.14
#